data_AF-X0XFJ2-F1
#
_entry.id   AF-X0XFJ2-F1
#
_cell.length_a   1.000
_cell.length_b   1.000
_cell.length_c   1.000
_cell.angle_alpha   90.00
_cell.angle_beta   90.00
_cell.angle_gamma   90.00
#
_symmetry.space_group_name_H-M   'P 1'
#
loop_
_entity.id
_entity.type
_entity.pdbx_description
1 polymer ?
#
loop_
_entity_poly.entity_id
_entity_poly.type
_entity_poly.pdbx_seq_one_letter_code
_entity_poly.pdbx_strand_id
1 'polypeptide(L)'
;MHTTDLAPLAKDRHGFVRPPMRGSGRLGEHVADYVVRYADGSEARLPIRRRHEIGMFARRWGENCVECVSHVKPRPMILQPEDTARNDVWRMAVTHNNPADRLPWVNWLWAWEHPHPRKAVVGLRFEPRGGAVLVVGLAAGKTGELPLRWHARRKAVLRLPRGQRFEASHDERGLWPQIQLDLGQVIAATPRPVYPNERWARSYNNQLPEVCDREVLVEYTAHPDARFHLPGGRTIPVARVEGAAKRAA
;
A
#
# COMPACT_ATOMS: atom_id res chain seq x y z
N MET A 1 12.24 -3.96 11.24
CA MET A 1 13.02 -2.74 10.92
C MET A 1 14.46 -2.96 11.34
N HIS A 2 15.42 -2.49 10.56
CA HIS A 2 16.84 -2.49 10.93
C HIS A 2 17.28 -1.03 10.85
N THR A 3 18.04 -0.53 11.84
CA THR A 3 18.60 0.83 11.80
C THR A 3 19.82 0.93 10.89
N THR A 4 20.10 -0.10 10.09
CA THR A 4 21.27 -0.09 9.22
C THR A 4 20.97 0.76 8.02
N ASP A 5 21.24 2.03 8.27
CA ASP A 5 21.34 3.11 7.34
C ASP A 5 22.48 2.86 6.33
N LEU A 6 22.82 3.91 5.60
CA LEU A 6 23.98 4.00 4.73
C LEU A 6 25.25 3.62 5.48
N ALA A 7 25.67 2.37 5.32
CA ALA A 7 27.01 1.95 5.67
C ALA A 7 27.95 2.32 4.51
N PRO A 8 29.12 2.94 4.77
CA PRO A 8 30.11 3.17 3.73
C PRO A 8 30.42 1.89 2.95
N LEU A 9 30.61 2.03 1.65
CA LEU A 9 31.07 0.92 0.80
C LEU A 9 32.57 0.73 1.04
N ALA A 10 32.98 -0.51 1.29
CA ALA A 10 34.39 -0.84 1.46
C ALA A 10 35.14 -0.53 0.17
N LYS A 11 36.17 0.30 0.26
CA LYS A 11 37.03 0.66 -0.87
C LYS A 11 38.33 -0.15 -0.83
N ASP A 12 38.91 -0.43 -2.00
CA ASP A 12 40.27 -0.95 -2.11
C ASP A 12 41.31 0.18 -1.92
N ARG A 13 42.59 -0.17 -2.00
CA ARG A 13 43.70 0.79 -1.86
C ARG A 13 43.73 1.86 -2.97
N HIS A 14 43.00 1.65 -4.06
CA HIS A 14 42.89 2.57 -5.19
C HIS A 14 41.60 3.40 -5.13
N GLY A 15 40.76 3.22 -4.10
CA GLY A 15 39.53 3.96 -3.89
C GLY A 15 38.30 3.37 -4.59
N PHE A 16 38.42 2.22 -5.27
CA PHE A 16 37.30 1.54 -5.92
C PHE A 16 36.50 0.70 -4.94
N VAL A 17 35.18 0.59 -5.16
CA VAL A 17 34.33 -0.26 -4.34
C VAL A 17 34.74 -1.72 -4.52
N ARG A 18 35.07 -2.40 -3.41
CA ARG A 18 35.45 -3.82 -3.43
C ARG A 18 34.26 -4.68 -3.88
N PRO A 19 34.48 -5.67 -4.77
CA PRO A 19 33.49 -6.69 -5.04
C PRO A 19 33.14 -7.51 -3.78
N PRO A 20 31.91 -8.05 -3.66
CA PRO A 20 30.79 -7.88 -4.59
C PRO A 20 30.10 -6.50 -4.42
N MET A 21 29.78 -5.84 -5.53
CA MET A 21 29.07 -4.56 -5.52
C MET A 21 27.57 -4.77 -5.27
N ARG A 22 27.09 -4.42 -4.08
CA ARG A 22 25.66 -4.52 -3.71
C ARG A 22 24.92 -3.16 -3.72
N GLY A 23 25.57 -2.10 -4.19
CA GLY A 23 25.05 -0.74 -4.16
C GLY A 23 24.98 -0.15 -2.75
N SER A 24 24.56 1.11 -2.64
CA SER A 24 24.58 1.86 -1.38
C SER A 24 23.59 1.31 -0.34
N GLY A 25 22.48 0.72 -0.79
CA GLY A 25 21.52 0.01 0.06
C GLY A 25 21.85 -1.47 0.31
N ARG A 26 23.01 -1.95 -0.18
CA ARG A 26 23.53 -3.32 0.06
C ARG A 26 22.50 -4.42 -0.23
N LEU A 27 21.95 -4.40 -1.44
CA LEU A 27 20.90 -5.33 -1.88
C LEU A 27 21.23 -6.79 -1.54
N GLY A 28 20.30 -7.46 -0.86
CA GLY A 28 20.38 -8.89 -0.52
C GLY A 28 21.40 -9.24 0.56
N GLU A 29 22.02 -8.28 1.25
CA GLU A 29 22.88 -8.56 2.40
C GLU A 29 22.04 -9.15 3.54
N HIS A 30 22.44 -10.32 4.03
CA HIS A 30 21.78 -11.02 5.14
C HIS A 30 22.16 -10.37 6.47
N VAL A 31 21.20 -9.74 7.15
CA VAL A 31 21.44 -8.90 8.34
C VAL A 31 20.87 -9.46 9.63
N ALA A 32 19.90 -10.37 9.56
CA ALA A 32 19.32 -11.03 10.73
C ALA A 32 18.54 -12.28 10.31
N ASP A 33 18.17 -13.12 11.27
CA ASP A 33 17.25 -14.25 11.06
C ASP A 33 15.98 -14.07 11.91
N TYR A 34 14.82 -14.41 11.33
CA TYR A 34 13.63 -14.78 12.11
C TYR A 34 13.79 -16.23 12.58
N VAL A 35 13.55 -16.47 13.86
CA VAL A 35 13.48 -17.82 14.44
C VAL A 35 12.07 -18.02 14.99
N VAL A 36 11.31 -18.87 14.30
CA VAL A 36 9.94 -19.24 14.67
C VAL A 36 10.03 -20.46 15.58
N ARG A 37 9.50 -20.34 16.80
CA ARG A 37 9.48 -21.43 17.77
C ARG A 37 8.10 -22.07 17.78
N TYR A 38 8.05 -23.38 17.69
CA TYR A 38 6.82 -24.17 17.68
C TYR A 38 6.55 -24.86 19.01
N ALA A 39 5.28 -25.17 19.26
CA ALA A 39 4.85 -25.87 20.48
C ALA A 39 5.47 -27.26 20.65
N ASP A 40 5.84 -27.92 19.55
CA ASP A 40 6.52 -29.23 19.54
C ASP A 40 8.03 -29.13 19.84
N GLY A 41 8.54 -27.93 20.15
CA GLY A 41 9.95 -27.65 20.41
C GLY A 41 10.81 -27.45 19.16
N SER A 42 10.26 -27.65 17.96
CA SER A 42 10.99 -27.39 16.71
C SER A 42 11.11 -25.88 16.43
N GLU A 43 12.10 -25.52 15.61
CA GLU A 43 12.31 -24.15 15.16
C GLU A 43 12.42 -24.09 13.63
N ALA A 44 11.90 -23.02 13.03
CA ALA A 44 12.16 -22.66 11.65
C ALA A 44 12.92 -21.33 11.57
N ARG A 45 13.93 -21.27 10.69
CA ARG A 45 14.79 -20.10 10.49
C ARG A 45 14.53 -19.49 9.13
N LEU A 46 14.37 -18.17 9.08
CA LEU A 46 14.13 -17.42 7.84
C LEU A 46 15.04 -16.19 7.78
N PRO A 47 15.71 -15.95 6.64
CA PRO A 47 16.65 -14.84 6.54
C PRO A 47 15.93 -13.49 6.44
N ILE A 48 16.58 -12.46 6.97
CA ILE A 48 16.22 -11.05 6.82
C ILE A 48 17.31 -10.36 6.01
N ARG A 49 16.98 -9.95 4.79
CA ARG A 49 17.92 -9.39 3.82
C ARG A 49 17.54 -7.95 3.49
N ARG A 50 18.57 -7.11 3.37
CA ARG A 50 18.37 -5.71 2.99
C ARG A 50 17.69 -5.60 1.64
N ARG A 51 16.74 -4.66 1.58
CA ARG A 51 15.89 -4.35 0.43
C ARG A 51 14.99 -5.51 -0.02
N HIS A 52 14.91 -6.61 0.74
CA HIS A 52 13.89 -7.65 0.56
C HIS A 52 12.88 -7.57 1.71
N GLU A 53 13.17 -8.21 2.84
CA GLU A 53 12.29 -8.26 4.02
C GLU A 53 12.42 -7.01 4.90
N ILE A 54 13.47 -6.22 4.69
CA ILE A 54 13.81 -5.06 5.51
C ILE A 54 14.41 -3.93 4.67
N GLY A 55 14.02 -2.69 4.94
CA GLY A 55 14.56 -1.50 4.28
C GLY A 55 15.17 -0.49 5.26
N MET A 56 15.83 0.52 4.69
CA MET A 56 16.43 1.64 5.41
C MET A 56 15.32 2.57 5.94
N PHE A 57 15.49 3.18 7.12
CA PHE A 57 14.48 4.10 7.66
C PHE A 57 14.36 5.39 6.82
N ALA A 58 15.48 5.85 6.22
CA ALA A 58 15.56 6.97 5.30
C ALA A 58 16.35 6.57 4.04
N ARG A 59 15.64 6.05 3.04
CA ARG A 59 16.26 5.50 1.83
C ARG A 59 16.73 6.58 0.86
N ARG A 60 17.74 6.28 0.03
CA ARG A 60 18.14 7.11 -1.13
C ARG A 60 17.28 6.83 -2.36
N TRP A 61 17.39 7.67 -3.38
CA TRP A 61 16.78 7.38 -4.69
C TRP A 61 17.29 6.05 -5.23
N GLY A 62 16.40 5.19 -5.75
CA GLY A 62 16.75 3.89 -6.33
C GLY A 62 17.01 2.75 -5.33
N GLU A 63 17.03 3.04 -4.03
CA GLU A 63 17.33 2.06 -2.97
C GLU A 63 16.07 1.48 -2.31
N ASN A 64 15.00 1.29 -3.10
CA ASN A 64 13.73 0.73 -2.67
C ASN A 64 13.82 -0.75 -2.29
N CYS A 65 12.92 -1.20 -1.40
CA CYS A 65 12.64 -2.62 -1.21
C CYS A 65 12.00 -3.24 -2.46
N VAL A 66 12.28 -4.52 -2.71
CA VAL A 66 11.64 -5.31 -3.78
C VAL A 66 10.49 -6.16 -3.27
N GLU A 67 10.53 -6.57 -2.01
CA GLU A 67 9.58 -7.53 -1.42
C GLU A 67 8.76 -6.92 -0.28
N CYS A 68 9.34 -5.97 0.47
CA CYS A 68 8.67 -5.22 1.51
C CYS A 68 8.04 -3.91 1.01
N VAL A 69 6.97 -3.46 1.67
CA VAL A 69 6.28 -2.19 1.34
C VAL A 69 6.35 -1.19 2.49
N SER A 70 6.12 0.08 2.22
CA SER A 70 5.98 1.11 3.26
C SER A 70 4.79 0.79 4.17
N HIS A 71 4.94 1.04 5.48
CA HIS A 71 3.84 1.00 6.45
C HIS A 71 2.72 2.03 6.20
N VAL A 72 2.99 3.07 5.39
CA VAL A 72 1.98 4.00 4.93
C VAL A 72 1.61 3.63 3.51
N LYS A 73 0.32 3.46 3.24
CA LYS A 73 -0.17 3.12 1.92
C LYS A 73 0.20 4.20 0.90
N PRO A 74 0.45 3.82 -0.38
CA PRO A 74 0.40 4.79 -1.45
C PRO A 74 -0.98 5.46 -1.45
N ARG A 75 -1.02 6.74 -1.80
CA ARG A 75 -2.23 7.55 -1.66
C ARG A 75 -2.40 8.54 -2.81
N PRO A 76 -3.65 8.83 -3.21
CA PRO A 76 -3.91 9.92 -4.13
C PRO A 76 -3.48 11.25 -3.49
N MET A 77 -3.10 12.19 -4.35
CA MET A 77 -2.81 13.56 -3.97
C MET A 77 -3.77 14.50 -4.67
N ILE A 78 -4.34 15.43 -3.91
CA ILE A 78 -4.90 16.66 -4.47
C ILE A 78 -3.74 17.64 -4.58
N LEU A 79 -3.52 18.14 -5.79
CA LEU A 79 -2.59 19.24 -6.03
C LEU A 79 -3.38 20.52 -5.91
N GLN A 80 -2.90 21.45 -5.11
CA GLN A 80 -3.39 22.81 -5.18
C GLN A 80 -2.75 23.52 -6.39
N PRO A 81 -3.43 24.51 -6.98
CA PRO A 81 -2.87 25.28 -8.09
C PRO A 81 -1.45 25.79 -7.80
N GLU A 82 -1.15 26.15 -6.56
CA GLU A 82 0.14 26.64 -6.08
C GLU A 82 1.23 25.55 -6.03
N ASP A 83 0.85 24.27 -5.91
CA ASP A 83 1.79 23.14 -5.88
C ASP A 83 2.43 22.91 -7.26
N THR A 84 1.73 23.27 -8.34
CA THR A 84 2.23 23.11 -9.73
C THR A 84 3.44 24.00 -10.05
N ALA A 85 3.71 25.02 -9.23
CA ALA A 85 4.84 25.92 -9.40
C ALA A 85 6.16 25.38 -8.82
N ARG A 86 6.14 24.25 -8.10
CA ARG A 86 7.36 23.68 -7.49
C ARG A 86 7.86 22.45 -8.23
N ASN A 87 9.12 22.50 -8.66
CA ASN A 87 9.74 21.45 -9.49
C ASN A 87 10.00 20.13 -8.71
N ASP A 88 10.01 20.19 -7.38
CA ASP A 88 10.21 19.05 -6.47
C ASP A 88 9.02 18.08 -6.43
N VAL A 89 7.82 18.54 -6.78
CA VAL A 89 6.60 17.73 -6.83
C VAL A 89 6.20 17.31 -8.24
N TRP A 90 6.92 17.70 -9.30
CA TRP A 90 6.51 17.50 -10.70
C TRP A 90 6.04 16.06 -11.00
N ARG A 91 6.77 15.03 -10.54
CA ARG A 91 6.36 13.63 -10.73
C ARG A 91 5.03 13.31 -10.05
N MET A 92 4.85 13.77 -8.82
CA MET A 92 3.62 13.58 -8.07
C MET A 92 2.49 14.43 -8.66
N ALA A 93 2.82 15.58 -9.25
CA ALA A 93 1.88 16.44 -9.93
C ALA A 93 1.33 15.82 -11.22
N VAL A 94 2.17 15.10 -11.98
CA VAL A 94 1.72 14.38 -13.18
C VAL A 94 0.91 13.14 -12.80
N THR A 95 1.39 12.36 -11.83
CA THR A 95 0.79 11.06 -11.49
C THR A 95 -0.31 11.11 -10.44
N HIS A 96 -0.51 12.26 -9.78
CA HIS A 96 -1.45 12.48 -8.68
C HIS A 96 -1.36 11.43 -7.57
N ASN A 97 -0.15 10.92 -7.30
CA ASN A 97 0.07 9.82 -6.37
C ASN A 97 1.35 10.01 -5.54
N ASN A 98 1.23 9.72 -4.25
CA ASN A 98 2.36 9.62 -3.33
C ASN A 98 2.59 8.16 -2.94
N PRO A 99 3.76 7.56 -3.25
CA PRO A 99 4.08 6.18 -2.84
C PRO A 99 4.33 6.02 -1.34
N ALA A 100 4.43 7.12 -0.58
CA ALA A 100 4.66 7.16 0.87
C ALA A 100 5.89 6.38 1.36
N ASP A 101 6.95 6.32 0.54
CA ASP A 101 8.19 5.57 0.78
C ASP A 101 9.44 6.47 0.96
N ARG A 102 9.23 7.77 1.18
CA ARG A 102 10.26 8.81 1.41
C ARG A 102 10.02 9.64 2.66
N LEU A 103 9.24 9.11 3.61
CA LEU A 103 9.03 9.80 4.88
C LEU A 103 10.38 9.91 5.62
N PRO A 104 10.57 10.92 6.50
CA PRO A 104 11.75 11.02 7.34
C PRO A 104 12.01 9.75 8.17
N TRP A 105 10.94 8.99 8.43
CA TRP A 105 10.99 7.68 9.05
C TRP A 105 10.01 6.72 8.36
N VAL A 106 10.54 5.66 7.73
CA VAL A 106 9.74 4.61 7.09
C VAL A 106 9.88 3.29 7.82
N ASN A 107 8.78 2.78 8.35
CA ASN A 107 8.66 1.38 8.71
C ASN A 107 8.33 0.55 7.47
N TRP A 108 8.95 -0.62 7.38
CA TRP A 108 8.80 -1.54 6.28
C TRP A 108 7.98 -2.75 6.72
N LEU A 109 6.91 -3.00 5.99
CA LEU A 109 6.01 -4.12 6.19
C LEU A 109 6.41 -5.27 5.25
N TRP A 110 6.71 -6.40 5.86
CA TRP A 110 7.00 -7.65 5.18
C TRP A 110 5.99 -8.70 5.63
N ALA A 111 5.44 -9.44 4.68
CA ALA A 111 4.53 -10.53 4.94
C ALA A 111 5.15 -11.81 4.38
N TRP A 112 5.11 -12.87 5.16
CA TRP A 112 5.62 -14.18 4.79
C TRP A 112 4.57 -15.24 5.12
N GLU A 113 4.55 -16.30 4.33
CA GLU A 113 3.76 -17.47 4.63
C GLU A 113 4.43 -18.29 5.72
N HIS A 114 3.64 -18.74 6.69
CA HIS A 114 4.09 -19.58 7.77
C HIS A 114 4.60 -20.95 7.23
N PRO A 115 5.88 -21.35 7.40
CA PRO A 115 6.50 -22.56 6.82
C PRO A 115 5.83 -23.87 7.23
N HIS A 116 5.24 -23.88 8.42
CA HIS A 116 4.52 -25.05 8.95
C HIS A 116 3.10 -24.70 9.43
N PRO A 117 2.14 -24.37 8.55
CA PRO A 117 0.85 -23.74 8.93
C PRO A 117 0.01 -24.50 9.97
N ARG A 118 0.31 -25.79 10.18
CA ARG A 118 -0.37 -26.66 11.15
C ARG A 118 0.28 -26.67 12.54
N LYS A 119 1.50 -26.10 12.68
CA LYS A 119 2.20 -26.01 13.96
C LYS A 119 1.86 -24.70 14.65
N ALA A 120 1.50 -24.77 15.93
CA ALA A 120 1.28 -23.59 16.74
C ALA A 120 2.61 -22.85 17.01
N VAL A 121 2.65 -21.57 16.68
CA VAL A 121 3.77 -20.68 17.03
C VAL A 121 3.67 -20.32 18.51
N VAL A 122 4.73 -20.56 19.28
CA VAL A 122 4.83 -20.20 20.70
C VAL A 122 5.81 -19.05 20.94
N GLY A 123 6.58 -18.67 19.94
CA GLY A 123 7.47 -17.52 20.03
C GLY A 123 8.11 -17.14 18.70
N LEU A 124 8.49 -15.88 18.60
CA LEU A 124 9.32 -15.35 17.53
C LEU A 124 10.55 -14.72 18.18
N ARG A 125 11.72 -15.09 17.68
CA ARG A 125 13.00 -14.54 18.12
C ARG A 125 13.73 -13.97 16.92
N PHE A 126 14.41 -12.86 17.13
CA PHE A 126 15.17 -12.16 16.10
C PHE A 126 16.64 -12.27 16.45
N GLU A 127 17.45 -12.77 15.52
CA GLU A 127 18.88 -12.93 15.70
C GLU A 127 19.62 -11.99 14.73
N PRO A 128 20.02 -10.77 15.14
CA PRO A 128 20.82 -9.89 14.31
C PRO A 128 22.21 -10.47 14.04
N ARG A 129 22.66 -10.39 12.79
CA ARG A 129 24.04 -10.75 12.38
C ARG A 129 24.99 -9.55 12.39
N GLY A 130 24.44 -8.34 12.36
CA GLY A 130 25.19 -7.09 12.49
C GLY A 130 24.25 -5.90 12.63
N GLY A 131 24.56 -4.98 13.55
CA GLY A 131 23.71 -3.83 13.89
C GLY A 131 22.41 -4.21 14.62
N ALA A 132 21.50 -3.24 14.79
CA ALA A 132 20.26 -3.43 15.55
C ALA A 132 19.03 -3.62 14.65
N VAL A 133 18.21 -4.63 14.96
CA VAL A 133 16.89 -4.83 14.36
C VAL A 133 15.82 -4.33 15.33
N LEU A 134 15.06 -3.30 14.93
CA LEU A 134 13.87 -2.82 15.60
C LEU A 134 12.61 -3.55 15.10
N VAL A 135 11.78 -4.06 16.00
CA VAL A 135 10.47 -4.63 15.66
C VAL A 135 9.40 -3.72 16.26
N VAL A 136 8.55 -3.15 15.42
CA VAL A 136 7.54 -2.17 15.84
C VAL A 136 6.15 -2.80 16.00
N GLY A 137 5.90 -3.91 15.31
CA GLY A 137 4.65 -4.64 15.40
C GLY A 137 4.73 -5.96 14.67
N LEU A 138 3.88 -6.88 15.09
CA LEU A 138 3.66 -8.18 14.48
C LEU A 138 2.16 -8.41 14.40
N ALA A 139 1.70 -8.87 13.24
CA ALA A 139 0.35 -9.30 13.04
C ALA A 139 0.38 -10.68 12.41
N ALA A 140 -0.56 -11.53 12.82
CA ALA A 140 -0.81 -12.82 12.21
C ALA A 140 -2.27 -12.86 11.80
N GLY A 141 -2.54 -13.44 10.63
CA GLY A 141 -3.88 -13.51 10.06
C GLY A 141 -3.94 -14.59 9.00
N LYS A 142 -5.17 -14.92 8.61
CA LYS A 142 -5.45 -15.77 7.46
C LYS A 142 -5.85 -14.87 6.31
N THR A 143 -5.14 -14.97 5.20
CA THR A 143 -5.49 -14.32 3.94
C THR A 143 -5.44 -15.36 2.82
N GLY A 144 -6.27 -15.20 1.80
CA GLY A 144 -6.29 -16.09 0.65
C GLY A 144 -5.04 -15.97 -0.23
N GLU A 145 -4.38 -14.82 -0.21
CA GLU A 145 -3.16 -14.52 -0.96
C GLU A 145 -2.20 -13.64 -0.13
N LEU A 146 -1.07 -13.22 -0.72
CA LEU A 146 -0.10 -12.32 -0.08
C LEU A 146 -0.76 -10.95 0.20
N PRO A 147 -0.90 -10.53 1.47
CA PRO A 147 -1.72 -9.36 1.84
C PRO A 147 -1.19 -8.01 1.33
N LEU A 148 0.09 -7.97 0.94
CA LEU A 148 0.75 -6.77 0.42
C LEU A 148 0.58 -6.61 -1.09
N ARG A 149 -0.02 -7.59 -1.76
CA ARG A 149 -0.28 -7.57 -3.20
C ARG A 149 -1.73 -7.20 -3.47
N TRP A 150 -1.95 -6.05 -4.07
CA TRP A 150 -3.27 -5.61 -4.50
C TRP A 150 -3.50 -5.94 -5.98
N HIS A 151 -4.75 -6.25 -6.35
CA HIS A 151 -5.11 -6.49 -7.73
C HIS A 151 -5.18 -5.20 -8.55
N ALA A 152 -5.33 -5.37 -9.87
CA ALA A 152 -5.53 -4.26 -10.80
C ALA A 152 -6.71 -3.37 -10.39
N ARG A 153 -6.63 -2.10 -10.79
CA ARG A 153 -7.67 -1.10 -10.55
C ARG A 153 -9.06 -1.59 -10.99
N ARG A 154 -10.06 -1.33 -10.14
CA ARG A 154 -11.48 -1.58 -10.35
C ARG A 154 -12.29 -0.32 -10.11
N LYS A 155 -13.55 -0.34 -10.55
CA LYS A 155 -14.54 0.72 -10.30
C LYS A 155 -15.81 0.12 -9.69
N ALA A 156 -16.45 0.88 -8.82
CA ALA A 156 -17.76 0.55 -8.26
C ALA A 156 -18.60 1.82 -8.08
N VAL A 157 -19.91 1.66 -8.00
CA VAL A 157 -20.83 2.74 -7.61
C VAL A 157 -21.26 2.51 -6.17
N LEU A 158 -20.93 3.45 -5.29
CA LEU A 158 -21.43 3.46 -3.92
C LEU A 158 -22.65 4.36 -3.84
N ARG A 159 -23.74 3.86 -3.24
CA ARG A 159 -24.91 4.68 -2.93
C ARG A 159 -24.87 5.12 -1.47
N LEU A 160 -24.88 6.44 -1.25
CA LEU A 160 -24.89 7.06 0.07
C LEU A 160 -26.27 6.92 0.75
N PRO A 161 -26.32 6.94 2.10
CA PRO A 161 -27.56 7.02 2.86
C PRO A 161 -28.45 8.20 2.41
N ARG A 162 -29.76 8.13 2.70
CA ARG A 162 -30.67 9.26 2.41
C ARG A 162 -30.24 10.48 3.21
N GLY A 163 -30.27 11.65 2.58
CA GLY A 163 -29.89 12.93 3.21
C GLY A 163 -28.38 13.18 3.34
N GLN A 164 -27.52 12.22 2.97
CA GLN A 164 -26.07 12.43 2.97
C GLN A 164 -25.57 12.86 1.60
N ARG A 165 -24.66 13.84 1.59
CA ARG A 165 -23.91 14.28 0.40
C ARG A 165 -22.50 13.72 0.45
N PHE A 166 -21.90 13.54 -0.72
CA PHE A 166 -20.51 13.12 -0.81
C PHE A 166 -19.57 14.24 -0.34
N GLU A 167 -18.63 13.87 0.53
CA GLU A 167 -17.54 14.73 0.97
C GLU A 167 -16.29 14.42 0.15
N ALA A 168 -15.92 15.32 -0.75
CA ALA A 168 -14.83 15.10 -1.69
C ALA A 168 -13.43 15.26 -1.07
N SER A 169 -13.32 15.96 0.06
CA SER A 169 -12.07 16.12 0.81
C SER A 169 -11.60 14.79 1.38
N HIS A 170 -10.29 14.59 1.36
CA HIS A 170 -9.61 13.51 2.05
C HIS A 170 -8.54 14.10 2.97
N ASP A 171 -8.15 13.33 3.99
CA ASP A 171 -7.11 13.75 4.91
C ASP A 171 -5.71 13.77 4.26
N GLU A 172 -4.70 14.14 5.04
CA GLU A 172 -3.31 14.11 4.59
C GLU A 172 -2.86 12.71 4.15
N ARG A 173 -3.51 11.63 4.62
CA ARG A 173 -3.24 10.24 4.25
C ARG A 173 -4.01 9.79 3.01
N GLY A 174 -4.76 10.68 2.37
CA GLY A 174 -5.57 10.36 1.20
C GLY A 174 -6.77 9.46 1.54
N LEU A 175 -7.24 9.52 2.79
CA LEU A 175 -8.41 8.76 3.24
C LEU A 175 -9.65 9.65 3.23
N TRP A 176 -10.69 9.17 2.55
CA TRP A 176 -12.01 9.80 2.60
C TRP A 176 -12.73 9.40 3.91
N PRO A 177 -13.42 10.33 4.58
CA PRO A 177 -14.14 10.02 5.81
C PRO A 177 -15.32 9.06 5.58
N GLN A 178 -15.89 9.08 4.38
CA GLN A 178 -17.09 8.31 4.05
C GLN A 178 -16.79 6.94 3.41
N ILE A 179 -15.57 6.72 2.92
CA ILE A 179 -15.22 5.53 2.15
C ILE A 179 -13.75 5.21 2.37
N GLN A 180 -13.47 4.14 3.13
CA GLN A 180 -12.12 3.64 3.34
C GLN A 180 -12.02 2.18 2.93
N LEU A 181 -10.78 1.71 2.77
CA LEU A 181 -10.47 0.36 2.34
C LEU A 181 -9.24 -0.12 3.13
N ASP A 182 -9.27 -1.34 3.67
CA ASP A 182 -8.23 -1.89 4.55
C ASP A 182 -7.03 -2.47 3.78
N LEU A 183 -7.15 -3.63 3.14
CA LEU A 183 -6.11 -4.27 2.33
C LEU A 183 -6.14 -3.72 0.90
N GLY A 184 -6.07 -2.41 0.78
CA GLY A 184 -6.19 -1.69 -0.48
C GLY A 184 -6.20 -0.19 -0.29
N GLN A 185 -6.49 0.52 -1.37
CA GLN A 185 -6.62 1.97 -1.37
C GLN A 185 -7.73 2.46 -2.30
N VAL A 186 -8.45 3.49 -1.86
CA VAL A 186 -9.33 4.29 -2.72
C VAL A 186 -8.45 5.23 -3.54
N ILE A 187 -8.52 5.11 -4.86
CA ILE A 187 -7.71 5.89 -5.80
C ILE A 187 -8.41 7.22 -6.10
N ALA A 188 -9.72 7.16 -6.33
CA ALA A 188 -10.54 8.34 -6.58
C ALA A 188 -11.99 8.06 -6.17
N ALA A 189 -12.68 9.12 -5.75
CA ALA A 189 -14.10 9.09 -5.47
C ALA A 189 -14.74 10.38 -5.98
N THR A 190 -15.69 10.27 -6.89
CA THR A 190 -16.39 11.43 -7.49
C THR A 190 -17.89 11.17 -7.56
N PRO A 191 -18.74 12.20 -7.44
CA PRO A 191 -20.16 12.06 -7.69
C PRO A 191 -20.42 11.46 -9.09
N ARG A 192 -21.35 10.51 -9.19
CA ARG A 192 -21.60 9.78 -10.43
C ARG A 192 -22.26 10.70 -11.46
N PRO A 193 -21.70 10.84 -12.68
CA PRO A 193 -22.39 11.53 -13.76
C PRO A 193 -23.58 10.71 -14.26
N VAL A 194 -24.68 11.39 -14.56
CA VAL A 194 -25.92 10.87 -15.11
C VAL A 194 -26.06 11.42 -16.52
N TYR A 195 -25.77 10.55 -17.49
CA TYR A 195 -25.91 10.88 -18.90
C TYR A 195 -27.35 10.65 -19.37
N PRO A 196 -27.90 11.52 -20.24
CA PRO A 196 -29.27 11.42 -20.71
C PRO A 196 -29.41 10.38 -21.83
N ASN A 197 -29.00 9.13 -21.57
CA ASN A 197 -28.84 8.07 -22.58
C ASN A 197 -30.10 7.86 -23.44
N GLU A 198 -31.29 7.87 -22.84
CA GLU A 198 -32.57 7.70 -23.55
C GLU A 198 -32.86 8.80 -24.57
N ARG A 199 -32.39 10.01 -24.31
CA ARG A 199 -32.57 11.19 -25.17
C ARG A 199 -31.26 11.65 -25.78
N TRP A 200 -30.23 10.80 -25.82
CA TRP A 200 -28.88 11.16 -26.27
C TRP A 200 -28.89 11.78 -27.67
N ALA A 201 -29.61 11.16 -28.60
CA ALA A 201 -29.74 11.64 -29.99
C ALA A 201 -30.44 13.01 -30.10
N ARG A 202 -31.16 13.45 -29.07
CA ARG A 202 -31.84 14.76 -29.00
C ARG A 202 -31.10 15.75 -28.10
N SER A 203 -29.94 15.37 -27.57
CA SER A 203 -29.09 16.26 -26.79
C SER A 203 -28.33 17.22 -27.72
N TYR A 204 -27.70 18.25 -27.16
CA TYR A 204 -26.82 19.15 -27.90
C TYR A 204 -25.35 18.81 -27.64
N ASN A 205 -24.48 19.20 -28.57
CA ASN A 205 -23.04 18.93 -28.47
C ASN A 205 -22.45 19.56 -27.19
N ASN A 206 -21.63 18.80 -26.47
CA ASN A 206 -21.06 19.18 -25.17
C ASN A 206 -22.07 19.41 -24.04
N GLN A 207 -23.28 18.83 -24.12
CA GLN A 207 -24.18 18.82 -22.96
C GLN A 207 -23.51 18.12 -21.78
N LEU A 208 -23.30 18.86 -20.68
CA LEU A 208 -22.73 18.31 -19.45
C LEU A 208 -23.71 17.31 -18.81
N PRO A 209 -23.22 16.19 -18.26
CA PRO A 209 -24.08 15.28 -17.52
C PRO A 209 -24.59 15.94 -16.25
N GLU A 210 -25.80 15.54 -15.85
CA GLU A 210 -26.26 15.81 -14.49
C GLU A 210 -25.39 15.03 -13.50
N VAL A 211 -25.36 15.45 -12.24
CA VAL A 211 -24.62 14.75 -11.19
C VAL A 211 -25.60 14.08 -10.25
N CYS A 212 -25.35 12.80 -9.93
CA CYS A 212 -26.16 12.12 -8.94
C CYS A 212 -25.78 12.58 -7.53
N ASP A 213 -26.76 13.09 -6.78
CA ASP A 213 -26.56 13.57 -5.41
C ASP A 213 -26.17 12.48 -4.41
N ARG A 214 -26.41 11.20 -4.74
CA ARG A 214 -26.34 10.08 -3.80
C ARG A 214 -25.51 8.91 -4.28
N GLU A 215 -24.93 9.00 -5.46
CA GLU A 215 -24.10 7.94 -6.01
C GLU A 215 -22.71 8.47 -6.27
N VAL A 216 -21.72 7.70 -5.82
CA VAL A 216 -20.30 8.04 -5.93
C VAL A 216 -19.65 6.95 -6.78
N LEU A 217 -18.99 7.35 -7.86
CA LEU A 217 -18.10 6.49 -8.61
C LEU A 217 -16.79 6.38 -7.82
N VAL A 218 -16.44 5.18 -7.41
CA VAL A 218 -15.24 4.88 -6.63
C VAL A 218 -14.28 4.06 -7.48
N GLU A 219 -13.07 4.57 -7.69
CA GLU A 219 -11.95 3.81 -8.25
C GLU A 219 -11.07 3.31 -7.11
N TYR A 220 -10.70 2.02 -7.16
CA TYR A 220 -9.96 1.40 -6.07
C TYR A 220 -9.03 0.29 -6.57
N THR A 221 -8.06 -0.07 -5.75
CA THR A 221 -7.22 -1.26 -5.88
C THR A 221 -7.19 -1.96 -4.53
N ALA A 222 -7.33 -3.28 -4.53
CA ALA A 222 -7.50 -4.05 -3.31
C ALA A 222 -7.02 -5.49 -3.44
N HIS A 223 -6.71 -6.10 -2.30
CA HIS A 223 -6.67 -7.54 -2.09
C HIS A 223 -8.10 -8.14 -2.10
N PRO A 224 -8.32 -9.42 -2.47
CA PRO A 224 -9.66 -10.02 -2.52
C PRO A 224 -10.38 -10.03 -1.16
N ASP A 225 -9.62 -10.23 -0.09
CA ASP A 225 -10.13 -10.25 1.28
C ASP A 225 -10.38 -8.84 1.86
N ALA A 226 -10.11 -7.78 1.10
CA ALA A 226 -10.32 -6.42 1.56
C ALA A 226 -11.81 -6.12 1.81
N ARG A 227 -12.06 -5.11 2.64
CA ARG A 227 -13.39 -4.63 3.00
C ARG A 227 -13.43 -3.12 2.88
N PHE A 228 -14.49 -2.62 2.24
CA PHE A 228 -14.85 -1.23 2.36
C PHE A 228 -15.38 -0.95 3.76
N HIS A 229 -14.94 0.18 4.33
CA HIS A 229 -15.42 0.73 5.60
C HIS A 229 -16.22 1.99 5.30
N LEU A 230 -17.45 2.02 5.80
CA LEU A 230 -18.43 3.09 5.59
C LEU A 230 -18.87 3.68 6.94
N PRO A 231 -19.47 4.88 6.96
CA PRO A 231 -20.03 5.47 8.16
C PRO A 231 -20.95 4.53 8.95
N GLY A 232 -20.93 4.66 10.27
CA GLY A 232 -21.69 3.80 11.17
C GLY A 232 -21.10 2.39 11.34
N GLY A 233 -19.81 2.20 11.01
CA GLY A 233 -19.10 0.92 11.20
C GLY A 233 -19.50 -0.16 10.20
N ARG A 234 -20.30 0.18 9.18
CA ARG A 234 -20.72 -0.78 8.15
C ARG A 234 -19.52 -1.17 7.30
N THR A 235 -19.38 -2.47 7.05
CA THR A 235 -18.34 -3.02 6.19
C THR A 235 -18.92 -3.82 5.02
N ILE A 236 -18.27 -3.75 3.85
CA ILE A 236 -18.67 -4.49 2.65
C ILE A 236 -17.44 -5.22 2.08
N PRO A 237 -17.43 -6.56 2.01
CA PRO A 237 -16.33 -7.28 1.37
C PRO A 237 -16.17 -6.92 -0.11
N VAL A 238 -14.94 -6.72 -0.57
CA VAL A 238 -14.63 -6.46 -1.99
C VAL A 238 -15.17 -7.58 -2.88
N ALA A 239 -15.01 -8.84 -2.47
CA ALA A 239 -15.55 -9.98 -3.20
C ALA A 239 -17.07 -9.88 -3.48
N ARG A 240 -17.85 -9.27 -2.57
CA ARG A 240 -19.29 -9.03 -2.79
C ARG A 240 -19.54 -7.98 -3.86
N VAL A 241 -18.74 -6.91 -3.87
CA VAL A 241 -18.84 -5.82 -4.86
C VAL A 241 -18.49 -6.35 -6.25
N GLU A 242 -17.39 -7.08 -6.37
CA GLU A 242 -16.95 -7.66 -7.65
C GLU A 242 -17.89 -8.77 -8.15
N GLY A 243 -18.45 -9.58 -7.23
CA GLY A 243 -19.44 -10.60 -7.57
C GLY A 243 -20.75 -10.02 -8.12
N ALA A 244 -21.18 -8.86 -7.63
CA ALA A 244 -22.36 -8.17 -8.13
C ALA A 244 -22.16 -7.64 -9.56
N ALA A 245 -20.96 -7.12 -9.87
CA ALA A 245 -20.62 -6.65 -11.21
C ALA A 245 -20.68 -7.77 -12.26
N LYS A 246 -20.19 -8.97 -11.92
CA LYS A 246 -20.24 -10.15 -12.82
C LYS A 246 -21.65 -10.65 -13.13
N ARG A 247 -22.65 -10.33 -12.29
CA ARG A 247 -24.06 -10.71 -12.51
C ARG A 247 -24.84 -9.68 -13.31
N ALA A 248 -24.31 -8.47 -13.44
CA ALA A 248 -24.93 -7.37 -14.18
C ALA A 248 -24.37 -7.22 -15.61
N ALA A 249 -23.31 -7.95 -15.93
CA ALA A 249 -22.73 -8.07 -17.27
C ALA A 249 -23.22 -9.36 -17.94
#